data_AF-W1XQ74-F1
#
_entry.id   AF-W1XQ74-F1
#
_cell.length_a   1.000
_cell.length_b   1.000
_cell.length_c   1.000
_cell.angle_alpha   90.00
_cell.angle_beta   90.00
_cell.angle_gamma   90.00
#
_symmetry.space_group_name_H-M   'P 1'
#
loop_
_entity.id
_entity.type
_entity.pdbx_description
1 polymer ?
#
loop_
_entity_poly.entity_id
_entity_poly.type
_entity_poly.pdbx_seq_one_letter_code
_entity_poly.pdbx_strand_id
1 'polypeptide(L)'
;NIIVERVAAPAVVFVRKRERVHELANWLREAGINNCYLEGEMVQGKRNEAYDEAQSILAQELPILPLASSLRLQAYRYDIKGLVLSPFGNASFAGVYREKQDEV
;
A
#
# COMPACT_ATOMS: atom_id res chain seq x y z
N ASN A 1 -25.18 -34.35 2.97
CA ASN A 1 -24.00 -34.18 3.84
C ASN A 1 -23.23 -32.97 3.31
N ILE A 2 -23.51 -31.77 3.82
CA ILE A 2 -22.79 -30.56 3.39
C ILE A 2 -21.66 -30.38 4.40
N ILE A 3 -20.44 -30.69 3.97
CA ILE A 3 -19.23 -30.32 4.70
C ILE A 3 -19.06 -28.83 4.46
N VAL A 4 -19.44 -28.01 5.44
CA VAL A 4 -19.08 -26.60 5.46
C VAL A 4 -17.63 -26.57 5.94
N GLU A 5 -16.70 -26.79 5.01
CA GLU A 5 -15.29 -26.58 5.27
C GLU A 5 -15.12 -25.08 5.48
N ARG A 6 -14.81 -24.71 6.73
CA ARG A 6 -14.71 -23.31 7.14
C ARG A 6 -13.41 -22.76 6.55
N VAL A 7 -13.49 -22.27 5.31
CA VAL A 7 -12.38 -21.54 4.68
C VAL A 7 -12.09 -20.32 5.55
N ALA A 8 -10.91 -20.28 6.16
CA ALA A 8 -10.49 -19.18 7.00
C ALA A 8 -10.43 -17.92 6.13
N ALA A 9 -11.17 -16.88 6.50
CA ALA A 9 -11.09 -15.61 5.79
C ALA A 9 -9.75 -14.92 6.12
N PRO A 10 -9.07 -14.32 5.13
CA PRO A 10 -7.85 -13.57 5.39
C PRO A 10 -8.16 -12.42 6.36
N ALA A 11 -7.33 -12.29 7.40
CA ALA A 11 -7.52 -11.32 8.46
C ALA A 11 -6.21 -10.57 8.75
N VAL A 12 -6.31 -9.24 8.90
CA VAL A 12 -5.19 -8.40 9.34
C VAL A 12 -5.26 -8.27 10.86
N VAL A 13 -4.20 -8.70 11.54
CA VAL A 13 -4.12 -8.67 13.01
C VAL A 13 -3.06 -7.66 13.43
N PHE A 14 -3.46 -6.67 14.23
CA PHE A 14 -2.53 -5.70 14.81
C PHE A 14 -1.97 -6.22 16.13
N VAL A 15 -0.66 -6.37 16.20
CA VAL A 15 0.05 -6.83 17.39
C VAL A 15 0.90 -5.68 17.96
N ARG A 16 0.74 -5.41 19.25
CA ARG A 16 1.36 -4.24 19.92
C ARG A 16 2.87 -4.39 20.17
N LYS A 17 3.35 -5.62 20.35
CA LYS A 17 4.75 -5.92 20.74
C LYS A 17 5.41 -6.79 19.68
N ARG A 18 6.69 -6.54 19.38
CA ARG A 18 7.43 -7.27 18.34
C ARG A 18 7.60 -8.75 18.68
N GLU A 19 7.87 -9.06 19.94
CA GLU A 19 8.06 -10.44 20.40
C GLU A 19 6.79 -11.27 20.18
N ARG A 20 5.62 -10.64 20.40
CA ARG A 20 4.31 -11.25 20.20
C ARG A 20 3.99 -11.51 18.72
N VAL A 21 4.59 -10.75 17.78
CA VAL A 21 4.46 -11.00 16.35
C VAL A 21 5.17 -12.29 15.97
N HIS A 22 6.40 -12.48 16.46
CA HIS A 22 7.18 -13.70 16.19
C HIS A 22 6.54 -14.93 16.82
N GLU A 23 6.06 -14.84 18.08
CA GLU A 23 5.31 -15.93 18.73
C GLU A 23 4.07 -16.32 17.91
N LEU A 24 3.26 -15.34 17.49
CA LEU A 24 2.08 -15.59 16.70
C LEU A 24 2.42 -16.18 15.32
N ALA A 25 3.44 -15.65 14.65
CA ALA A 25 3.88 -16.14 13.34
C ALA A 25 4.34 -17.61 13.41
N ASN A 26 5.02 -17.99 14.50
CA ASN A 26 5.42 -19.37 14.75
C ASN A 26 4.20 -20.27 14.99
N TRP A 27 3.26 -19.88 15.86
CA TRP A 27 2.04 -20.66 16.08
C TRP A 27 1.21 -20.84 14.82
N LEU A 28 1.09 -19.79 14.00
CA LEU A 28 0.40 -19.87 12.72
C LEU A 28 1.11 -20.82 11.75
N ARG A 29 2.45 -20.77 11.70
CA ARG A 29 3.26 -21.67 10.86
C ARG A 29 3.15 -23.13 11.32
N GLU A 30 3.16 -23.38 12.63
CA GLU A 30 2.94 -24.71 13.22
C GLU A 30 1.52 -25.24 12.93
N ALA A 31 0.52 -24.35 12.90
CA ALA A 31 -0.84 -24.68 12.49
C ALA A 31 -1.00 -24.87 10.98
N GLY A 32 0.06 -24.73 10.18
CA GLY A 32 0.03 -24.83 8.72
C GLY A 32 -0.62 -23.62 8.03
N ILE A 33 -0.78 -22.50 8.72
CA ILE A 33 -1.38 -21.27 8.20
C ILE A 33 -0.26 -20.37 7.67
N ASN A 34 -0.29 -20.12 6.37
CA ASN A 34 0.61 -19.15 5.74
C ASN A 34 0.36 -17.75 6.33
N ASN A 35 1.42 -17.11 6.81
CA ASN A 35 1.35 -15.80 7.43
C ASN A 35 2.57 -14.96 7.02
N CYS A 36 2.33 -13.67 6.88
CA CYS A 36 3.34 -12.64 6.65
C CYS A 36 3.13 -11.51 7.67
N TYR A 37 4.20 -10.79 8.04
CA TYR A 37 4.11 -9.71 9.02
C TYR A 37 5.04 -8.53 8.69
N LEU A 38 4.71 -7.37 9.24
CA LEU A 38 5.47 -6.13 9.11
C LEU A 38 5.85 -5.61 10.50
N GLU A 39 7.08 -5.12 10.64
CA GLU A 39 7.61 -4.56 11.88
C GLU A 39 8.30 -3.22 11.63
N GLY A 40 8.30 -2.35 12.65
CA GLY A 40 8.76 -0.97 12.51
C GLY A 40 10.23 -0.80 12.11
N GLU A 41 11.12 -1.69 12.56
CA GLU A 41 12.56 -1.61 12.27
C GLU A 41 13.01 -2.54 11.13
N MET A 42 12.09 -3.04 10.31
CA MET A 42 12.44 -3.86 9.16
C MET A 42 13.20 -3.07 8.08
N VAL A 43 14.26 -3.69 7.54
CA VAL A 43 14.97 -3.19 6.35
C VAL A 43 13.98 -3.11 5.18
N GLN A 44 14.07 -2.04 4.37
CA GLN A 44 13.13 -1.78 3.26
C GLN A 44 12.99 -2.97 2.30
N GLY A 45 14.06 -3.70 2.00
CA GLY A 45 14.00 -4.90 1.16
C GLY A 45 13.06 -5.97 1.70
N LYS A 46 13.13 -6.27 3.01
CA LYS A 46 12.23 -7.23 3.67
C LYS A 46 10.78 -6.73 3.75
N ARG A 47 10.59 -5.40 3.84
CA ARG A 47 9.24 -4.82 3.83
C ARG A 47 8.58 -5.02 2.47
N ASN A 48 9.32 -4.78 1.37
CA ASN A 48 8.81 -5.00 0.02
C ASN A 48 8.44 -6.46 -0.21
N GLU A 49 9.32 -7.40 0.17
CA GLU A 49 9.04 -8.83 0.06
C GLU A 49 7.78 -9.24 0.84
N ALA A 50 7.63 -8.75 2.09
CA ALA A 50 6.43 -9.00 2.88
C ALA A 50 5.16 -8.37 2.29
N TYR A 51 5.26 -7.21 1.63
CA TYR A 51 4.12 -6.62 0.90
C TYR A 51 3.74 -7.44 -0.32
N ASP A 52 4.72 -7.92 -1.09
CA ASP A 52 4.48 -8.74 -2.27
C ASP A 52 3.82 -10.08 -1.88
N GLU A 53 4.30 -10.71 -0.81
CA GLU A 53 3.70 -11.93 -0.25
C GLU A 53 2.27 -11.68 0.24
N ALA A 54 2.03 -10.61 1.00
CA ALA A 54 0.70 -10.23 1.46
C ALA A 54 -0.26 -9.97 0.29
N GLN A 55 0.20 -9.28 -0.76
CA GLN A 55 -0.60 -9.04 -1.97
C GLN A 55 -0.93 -10.34 -2.69
N SER A 56 0.01 -11.28 -2.78
CA SER A 56 -0.23 -12.60 -3.38
C SER A 56 -1.30 -13.39 -2.61
N ILE A 57 -1.20 -13.44 -1.28
CA ILE A 57 -2.19 -14.10 -0.42
C ILE A 57 -3.58 -13.45 -0.59
N LEU A 58 -3.64 -12.12 -0.56
CA LEU A 58 -4.89 -11.39 -0.74
C LEU A 58 -5.48 -11.58 -2.16
N ALA A 59 -4.65 -11.65 -3.19
CA ALA A 59 -5.09 -11.84 -4.58
C ALA A 59 -5.63 -13.26 -4.84
N GLN A 60 -5.10 -14.27 -4.15
CA GLN A 60 -5.57 -15.66 -4.25
C GLN A 60 -6.92 -15.86 -3.55
N GLU A 61 -7.15 -15.19 -2.42
CA GLU A 61 -8.31 -15.45 -1.56
C GLU A 61 -9.42 -14.39 -1.62
N LEU A 62 -9.16 -13.18 -2.13
CA LEU A 62 -10.18 -12.14 -2.32
C LEU A 62 -10.40 -11.85 -3.82
N PRO A 63 -11.64 -11.96 -4.34
CA PRO A 63 -11.96 -11.66 -5.74
C PRO A 63 -12.06 -10.15 -6.00
N ILE A 64 -11.25 -9.32 -5.35
CA ILE A 64 -11.18 -7.90 -5.69
C ILE A 64 -10.31 -7.73 -6.92
N LEU A 65 -10.96 -7.65 -8.08
CA LEU A 65 -10.36 -7.10 -9.30
C LEU A 65 -10.09 -5.60 -9.05
N PRO A 66 -8.83 -5.14 -8.94
CA PRO A 66 -8.57 -3.70 -8.96
C PRO A 66 -8.94 -3.18 -10.35
N LEU A 67 -10.17 -2.69 -10.51
CA LEU A 67 -10.73 -2.30 -11.82
C LEU A 67 -10.04 -1.07 -12.43
N ALA A 68 -9.44 -0.21 -11.60
CA ALA A 68 -8.64 0.92 -12.04
C ALA A 68 -7.87 1.56 -10.87
N SER A 69 -6.67 2.06 -11.15
CA SER A 69 -6.13 3.20 -10.41
C SER A 69 -6.71 4.48 -11.02
N SER A 70 -7.31 5.34 -10.19
CA SER A 70 -7.87 6.61 -10.68
C SER A 70 -6.74 7.50 -11.20
N LEU A 71 -6.73 7.77 -12.50
CA LEU A 71 -5.87 8.81 -13.07
C LEU A 71 -6.36 10.17 -12.57
N ARG A 72 -5.49 10.93 -11.90
CA ARG A 72 -5.78 12.32 -11.51
C ARG A 72 -5.20 13.26 -12.58
N LEU A 73 -6.08 13.88 -13.35
CA LEU A 73 -5.71 14.92 -14.31
C LEU A 73 -5.83 16.29 -13.64
N GLN A 74 -4.76 17.08 -13.67
CA GLN A 74 -4.75 18.46 -13.20
C GLN A 74 -4.45 19.38 -14.38
N ALA A 75 -5.32 20.36 -14.62
CA ALA A 75 -5.09 21.39 -15.62
C ALA A 75 -4.10 22.41 -15.07
N TYR A 76 -2.99 22.62 -15.77
CA TYR A 76 -2.04 23.69 -15.48
C TYR A 76 -2.04 24.71 -16.61
N ARG A 77 -1.77 25.98 -16.28
CA ARG A 77 -1.48 27.00 -17.28
C ARG A 77 0.02 27.01 -17.57
N TYR A 78 0.39 27.09 -18.84
CA TYR A 78 1.78 27.00 -19.28
C TYR A 78 2.69 28.10 -18.70
N ASP A 79 2.09 29.26 -18.37
CA ASP A 79 2.74 30.45 -17.85
C ASP A 79 3.00 30.38 -16.33
N ILE A 80 2.53 29.33 -15.66
CA ILE A 80 2.72 29.12 -14.21
C ILE A 80 3.80 28.05 -14.01
N LYS A 81 4.93 28.44 -13.42
CA LYS A 81 6.07 27.56 -13.10
C LYS A 81 6.22 27.37 -11.60
N GLY A 82 6.87 26.29 -11.19
CA GLY A 82 7.16 25.97 -9.79
C GLY A 82 6.02 25.29 -9.02
N LEU A 83 4.94 24.87 -9.70
CA LEU A 83 3.85 24.12 -9.07
C LEU A 83 4.32 22.70 -8.74
N VAL A 84 4.33 22.34 -7.45
CA VAL A 84 4.67 20.97 -7.02
C VAL A 84 3.40 20.22 -6.68
N LEU A 85 3.20 19.10 -7.38
CA LEU A 85 2.09 18.19 -7.16
C LEU A 85 2.53 17.06 -6.23
N SER A 86 1.82 16.89 -5.12
CA SER A 86 2.04 15.80 -4.18
C SER A 86 1.34 14.53 -4.68
N PRO A 87 1.94 13.34 -4.50
CA PRO A 87 1.29 12.06 -4.79
C PRO A 87 0.01 11.83 -3.98
N PHE A 88 -0.19 12.59 -2.90
CA PHE A 88 -1.41 12.55 -2.08
C PHE A 88 -2.51 13.52 -2.58
N GLY A 89 -2.30 14.18 -3.72
CA GLY A 89 -3.31 15.03 -4.37
C GLY A 89 -3.31 16.50 -3.91
N ASN A 90 -2.41 16.89 -3.02
CA ASN A 90 -2.21 18.29 -2.67
C ASN A 90 -1.36 19.00 -3.73
N ALA A 91 -1.67 20.27 -4.02
CA ALA A 91 -0.84 21.14 -4.84
C ALA A 91 -0.18 22.18 -3.95
N SER A 92 1.15 22.31 -4.02
CA SER A 92 1.89 23.35 -3.32
C SER A 92 2.09 24.55 -4.24
N PHE A 93 1.57 25.71 -3.82
CA PHE A 93 1.75 26.99 -4.50
C PHE A 93 2.96 27.79 -3.97
N ALA A 94 3.68 27.26 -2.98
CA ALA A 94 4.86 27.92 -2.43
C ALA A 94 5.97 27.99 -3.50
N GLY A 95 6.44 29.21 -3.81
CA GLY A 95 7.45 29.43 -4.85
C GLY A 95 6.92 29.39 -6.29
N VAL A 96 5.60 29.31 -6.48
CA VAL A 96 4.99 29.41 -7.81
C VAL A 96 5.12 30.83 -8.33
N TYR A 97 5.60 30.98 -9.56
CA TYR A 97 5.70 32.26 -10.24
C TYR A 97 5.16 32.18 -11.65
N ARG A 98 4.79 33.35 -12.18
CA ARG A 98 4.35 33.50 -13.55
C ARG A 98 5.54 33.92 -14.42
N GLU A 99 5.82 33.15 -15.45
CA GLU A 99 6.81 33.51 -16.46
C GLU A 99 6.16 34.55 -17.39
N LYS A 100 6.75 35.75 -17.47
CA LYS A 100 6.33 36.74 -18.48
C LYS A 100 6.81 36.22 -19.84
N GLN A 101 5.90 36.13 -20.80
CA GLN A 101 6.30 35.97 -22.20
C GLN A 101 7.01 37.25 -22.61
N ASP A 102 8.27 37.15 -23.02
CA ASP A 102 8.95 38.24 -23.71
C ASP A 102 8.17 38.51 -25.01
N GLU A 103 7.64 39.72 -25.14
CA GLU A 103 7.01 40.20 -26.37
C GLU A 103 8.07 40.20 -27.48
N VAL A 104 7.84 39.39 -28.53
CA VAL A 104 8.64 39.39 -29.77
C VAL A 104 8.30 40.58 -30.66
#